data_AF-A0A5M3VYH8-F1
#
_entry.id   AF-A0A5M3VYH8-F1
#
_cell.length_a   1.000
_cell.length_b   1.000
_cell.length_c   1.000
_cell.angle_alpha   90.00
_cell.angle_beta   90.00
_cell.angle_gamma   90.00
#
_symmetry.space_group_name_H-M   'P 1'
#
loop_
_entity.id
_entity.type
_entity.pdbx_description
1 polymer ?
#
loop_
_entity_poly.entity_id
_entity_poly.type
_entity_poly.pdbx_seq_one_letter_code
_entity_poly.pdbx_strand_id
1 'polypeptide(L)'
;MGWIVVFTVGTVVLAGVVLTSLRRRGHEDADGGAGPIDFAVNIALAVFLVVVAYAVVLCRDAISASEADVSAEAESLTELYWAAAPLPGSAEVRTLVRAYTTQSIDLDWPLMAKLELSPVARKTLDELRAAVVKLNPANEGENNLRTEALARASEVSHARSVRADDASTELEPVFFISMVISGLLVIVLPWTLRQRPTVPSMIADLVRIATVVIGIVFIQMISHPYGVEDAIDPSALQSAQTQYNQIDKQFPLTSPASAQQPQPPQ
;
A
#
# COMPACT_ATOMS: atom_id res chain seq x y z
N MET A 1 9.55 -14.14 -4.57
CA MET A 1 10.36 -13.63 -5.70
C MET A 1 10.85 -14.69 -6.69
N GLY A 2 11.61 -15.72 -6.29
CA GLY A 2 12.21 -16.69 -7.25
C GLY A 2 11.22 -17.46 -8.13
N TRP A 3 10.04 -17.81 -7.60
CA TRP A 3 9.01 -18.53 -8.36
C TRP A 3 8.41 -17.70 -9.50
N ILE A 4 8.29 -16.38 -9.34
CA ILE A 4 7.79 -15.47 -10.37
C ILE A 4 8.80 -15.41 -11.53
N VAL A 5 10.09 -15.26 -11.23
CA VAL A 5 11.15 -15.29 -12.25
C VAL A 5 11.16 -16.62 -13.00
N VAL A 6 11.00 -17.75 -12.29
CA VAL A 6 10.92 -19.08 -12.91
C VAL A 6 9.65 -19.23 -13.77
N PHE A 7 8.51 -18.68 -13.34
CA PHE A 7 7.27 -18.70 -14.12
C PHE A 7 7.35 -17.81 -15.36
N THR A 8 7.93 -16.61 -15.23
CA THR A 8 8.15 -15.67 -16.31
C THR A 8 9.10 -16.24 -17.36
N VAL A 9 10.27 -16.72 -16.93
CA VAL A 9 11.25 -17.36 -17.82
C VAL A 9 10.66 -18.63 -18.42
N GLY A 10 9.96 -19.43 -17.62
CA GLY A 10 9.26 -20.64 -18.08
C GLY A 10 8.21 -20.32 -19.14
N THR A 11 7.40 -19.29 -18.96
CA THR A 11 6.35 -18.90 -19.92
C THR A 11 6.95 -18.33 -21.20
N VAL A 12 8.03 -17.55 -21.12
CA VAL A 12 8.76 -17.04 -22.30
C VAL A 12 9.41 -18.18 -23.08
N VAL A 13 10.06 -19.12 -22.38
CA VAL A 13 10.70 -20.28 -23.00
C VAL A 13 9.64 -21.21 -23.60
N LEU A 14 8.55 -21.48 -22.88
CA LEU A 14 7.45 -22.31 -23.36
C LEU A 14 6.76 -21.67 -24.56
N ALA A 15 6.48 -20.37 -24.53
CA ALA A 15 5.94 -19.63 -25.66
C ALA A 15 6.89 -19.70 -26.87
N GLY A 16 8.20 -19.53 -26.65
CA GLY A 16 9.23 -19.67 -27.69
C GLY A 16 9.33 -21.09 -28.28
N VAL A 17 9.23 -22.12 -27.43
CA VAL A 17 9.25 -23.54 -27.84
C VAL A 17 7.97 -23.92 -28.57
N VAL A 18 6.81 -23.48 -28.08
CA VAL A 18 5.50 -23.71 -28.71
C VAL A 18 5.43 -22.97 -30.06
N LEU A 19 5.94 -21.74 -30.15
CA LEU A 19 6.06 -20.98 -31.39
C LEU A 19 6.95 -21.67 -32.41
N THR A 20 8.12 -22.16 -32.00
CA THR A 20 9.04 -22.87 -32.90
C THR A 20 8.47 -24.23 -33.34
N SER A 21 7.75 -24.93 -32.48
CA SER A 21 7.13 -26.23 -32.80
C SER A 21 5.90 -26.09 -33.71
N LEU A 22 5.06 -25.07 -33.49
CA LEU A 22 3.85 -24.83 -34.29
C LEU A 22 4.15 -24.16 -35.64
N ARG A 23 5.20 -23.32 -35.72
CA ARG A 23 5.64 -22.72 -36.99
C ARG A 23 6.32 -23.72 -37.93
N ARG A 24 6.84 -24.84 -37.42
CA ARG A 24 7.28 -25.97 -38.25
C ARG A 24 6.13 -26.70 -38.96
N ARG A 25 4.86 -26.38 -38.65
CA ARG A 25 3.65 -27.05 -39.17
C ARG A 25 2.79 -26.20 -40.12
N GLY A 26 3.15 -24.95 -40.47
CA GLY A 26 2.29 -24.03 -41.25
C GLY A 26 2.54 -23.99 -42.77
N HIS A 27 1.45 -24.09 -43.54
CA HIS A 27 1.30 -24.18 -45.03
C HIS A 27 1.26 -22.81 -45.77
N GLU A 28 1.33 -22.90 -47.11
CA GLU A 28 1.55 -21.88 -48.16
C GLU A 28 0.47 -20.79 -48.42
N ASP A 29 0.98 -19.68 -48.95
CA ASP A 29 0.46 -18.58 -49.80
C ASP A 29 -0.75 -17.68 -49.42
N ALA A 30 -0.45 -16.39 -49.21
CA ALA A 30 -1.20 -15.24 -49.71
C ALA A 30 -0.30 -13.99 -49.77
N ASP A 31 -0.09 -13.47 -50.99
CA ASP A 31 0.82 -12.37 -51.37
C ASP A 31 0.29 -10.96 -51.03
N GLY A 32 -0.40 -10.79 -49.89
CA GLY A 32 -1.08 -9.55 -49.49
C GLY A 32 -0.35 -8.74 -48.41
N GLY A 33 0.47 -7.77 -48.82
CA GLY A 33 0.90 -6.56 -48.09
C GLY A 33 1.22 -6.66 -46.58
N ALA A 34 2.51 -6.69 -46.22
CA ALA A 34 2.97 -6.62 -44.82
C ALA A 34 2.62 -5.30 -44.07
N GLY A 35 2.29 -4.22 -44.79
CA GLY A 35 2.09 -2.88 -44.21
C GLY A 35 0.90 -2.74 -43.25
N PRO A 36 -0.33 -3.13 -43.64
CA PRO A 36 -1.51 -3.01 -42.77
C PRO A 36 -1.43 -3.86 -41.50
N ILE A 37 -0.79 -5.02 -41.56
CA ILE A 37 -0.64 -5.94 -40.42
C ILE A 37 0.34 -5.37 -39.40
N ASP A 38 1.51 -4.91 -39.85
CA ASP A 38 2.49 -4.29 -38.95
C ASP A 38 1.92 -3.01 -38.31
N PHE A 39 1.09 -2.25 -39.05
CA PHE A 39 0.37 -1.10 -38.51
C PHE A 39 -0.63 -1.49 -37.41
N ALA A 40 -1.48 -2.50 -37.65
CA ALA A 40 -2.45 -2.98 -36.66
C ALA A 40 -1.79 -3.52 -35.38
N VAL A 41 -0.69 -4.28 -35.52
CA VAL A 41 0.08 -4.80 -34.39
C VAL A 41 0.75 -3.68 -33.60
N ASN A 42 1.30 -2.67 -34.29
CA ASN A 42 1.93 -1.54 -33.61
C ASN A 42 0.90 -0.67 -32.86
N ILE A 43 -0.32 -0.52 -33.39
CA ILE A 43 -1.43 0.10 -32.65
C ILE A 43 -1.78 -0.72 -31.41
N ALA A 44 -1.91 -2.04 -31.54
CA ALA A 44 -2.17 -2.92 -30.40
C ALA A 44 -1.09 -2.81 -29.32
N LEU A 45 0.19 -2.76 -29.73
CA LEU A 45 1.32 -2.56 -28.82
C LEU A 45 1.28 -1.18 -28.15
N ALA A 46 0.94 -0.12 -28.90
CA ALA A 46 0.80 1.22 -28.35
C ALA A 46 -0.33 1.27 -27.30
N VAL A 47 -1.48 0.65 -27.58
CA VAL A 47 -2.59 0.55 -26.62
C VAL A 47 -2.16 -0.23 -25.38
N PHE A 48 -1.46 -1.36 -25.55
CA PHE A 48 -0.89 -2.12 -24.42
C PHE A 48 0.03 -1.26 -23.55
N LEU A 49 0.95 -0.52 -24.16
CA LEU A 49 1.87 0.36 -23.43
C LEU A 49 1.15 1.48 -22.70
N VAL A 50 0.10 2.06 -23.29
CA VAL A 50 -0.72 3.08 -22.63
C VAL A 50 -1.46 2.50 -21.42
N VAL A 51 -2.03 1.28 -21.55
CA VAL A 51 -2.68 0.59 -20.43
C VAL A 51 -1.68 0.31 -19.30
N VAL A 52 -0.49 -0.19 -19.64
CA VAL A 52 0.57 -0.43 -18.65
C VAL A 52 0.98 0.88 -17.98
N ALA A 53 1.24 1.95 -18.74
CA ALA A 53 1.63 3.24 -18.18
C ALA A 53 0.55 3.79 -17.23
N TYR A 54 -0.72 3.67 -17.58
CA TYR A 54 -1.82 4.12 -16.72
C TYR A 54 -1.96 3.27 -15.45
N ALA A 55 -1.82 1.95 -15.54
CA ALA A 55 -1.84 1.06 -14.37
C ALA A 55 -0.74 1.41 -13.36
N VAL A 56 0.44 1.83 -13.84
CA VAL A 56 1.55 2.28 -12.99
C VAL A 56 1.19 3.55 -12.24
N VAL A 57 0.57 4.52 -12.92
CA VAL A 57 0.10 5.76 -12.28
C VAL A 57 -0.93 5.45 -11.18
N LEU A 58 -1.93 4.63 -11.49
CA LEU A 58 -2.98 4.26 -10.52
C LEU A 58 -2.43 3.58 -9.27
N CYS A 59 -1.48 2.66 -9.42
CA CYS A 59 -0.91 2.05 -8.24
C CYS A 59 -0.03 3.02 -7.45
N ARG A 60 0.71 3.90 -8.13
CA ARG A 60 1.48 4.94 -7.44
C ARG A 60 0.57 5.87 -6.64
N ASP A 61 -0.58 6.23 -7.20
CA ASP A 61 -1.62 7.02 -6.51
C ASP A 61 -2.19 6.26 -5.31
N ALA A 62 -2.46 4.95 -5.43
CA ALA A 62 -2.92 4.11 -4.33
C ALA A 62 -1.90 4.02 -3.19
N ILE A 63 -0.61 3.82 -3.51
CA ILE A 63 0.48 3.84 -2.51
C ILE A 63 0.55 5.21 -1.82
N SER A 64 0.51 6.30 -2.59
CA SER A 64 0.55 7.66 -2.04
C SER A 64 -0.65 7.97 -1.15
N ALA A 65 -1.85 7.47 -1.48
CA ALA A 65 -3.04 7.60 -0.64
C ALA A 65 -2.84 6.86 0.70
N SER A 66 -2.45 5.58 0.65
CA SER A 66 -2.21 4.80 1.87
C SER A 66 -1.10 5.40 2.75
N GLU A 67 -0.03 5.94 2.18
CA GLU A 67 1.00 6.68 2.94
C GLU A 67 0.42 7.92 3.63
N ALA A 68 -0.45 8.66 2.95
CA ALA A 68 -1.11 9.84 3.50
C ALA A 68 -2.07 9.47 4.64
N ASP A 69 -2.82 8.38 4.53
CA ASP A 69 -3.76 7.92 5.56
C ASP A 69 -3.03 7.48 6.85
N VAL A 70 -1.92 6.75 6.70
CA VAL A 70 -1.07 6.35 7.83
C VAL A 70 -0.39 7.55 8.48
N SER A 71 0.03 8.53 7.66
CA SER A 71 0.59 9.78 8.16
C SER A 71 -0.43 10.60 8.94
N ALA A 72 -1.67 10.70 8.44
CA ALA A 72 -2.77 11.37 9.13
C ALA A 72 -3.10 10.69 10.46
N GLU A 73 -3.12 9.35 10.51
CA GLU A 73 -3.31 8.61 11.76
C GLU A 73 -2.19 8.91 12.78
N ALA A 74 -0.92 8.90 12.33
CA ALA A 74 0.23 9.21 13.15
C ALA A 74 0.21 10.65 13.69
N GLU A 75 -0.23 11.60 12.87
CA GLU A 75 -0.40 13.00 13.24
C GLU A 75 -1.52 13.17 14.28
N SER A 76 -2.72 12.64 14.03
CA SER A 76 -3.83 12.69 15.00
C SER A 76 -3.48 12.01 16.33
N LEU A 77 -2.71 10.91 16.32
CA LEU A 77 -2.22 10.29 17.55
C LEU A 77 -1.24 11.20 18.31
N THR A 78 -0.39 11.93 17.59
CA THR A 78 0.58 12.88 18.17
C THR A 78 -0.13 14.09 18.77
N GLU A 79 -1.11 14.64 18.07
CA GLU A 79 -1.93 15.75 18.57
C GLU A 79 -2.80 15.31 19.75
N LEU A 80 -3.34 14.09 19.72
CA LEU A 80 -4.01 13.48 20.87
C LEU A 80 -3.08 13.40 22.08
N TYR A 81 -1.84 12.96 21.89
CA TYR A 81 -0.85 12.89 22.97
C TYR A 81 -0.54 14.28 23.54
N TRP A 82 -0.40 15.28 22.68
CA TRP A 82 -0.20 16.68 23.07
C TRP A 82 -1.37 17.25 23.84
N ALA A 83 -2.60 17.04 23.39
CA ALA A 83 -3.81 17.53 24.06
C ALA A 83 -4.02 16.83 25.42
N ALA A 84 -3.71 15.54 25.50
CA ALA A 84 -3.86 14.76 26.72
C ALA A 84 -2.74 15.01 27.74
N ALA A 85 -1.50 15.28 27.30
CA ALA A 85 -0.35 15.34 28.20
C ALA A 85 -0.50 16.34 29.37
N PRO A 86 -0.96 17.59 29.18
CA PRO A 86 -1.13 18.54 30.27
C PRO A 86 -2.25 18.17 31.26
N LEU A 87 -3.17 17.28 30.90
CA LEU A 87 -4.35 16.98 31.69
C LEU A 87 -4.00 16.16 32.95
N PRO A 88 -4.65 16.44 34.09
CA PRO A 88 -4.50 15.62 35.29
C PRO A 88 -5.05 14.21 35.05
N GLY A 89 -4.33 13.18 35.52
CA GLY A 89 -4.74 11.78 35.35
C GLY A 89 -4.52 11.23 33.92
N SER A 90 -3.80 11.94 33.04
CA SER A 90 -3.54 11.52 31.66
C SER A 90 -2.62 10.29 31.50
N ALA A 91 -2.08 9.74 32.58
CA ALA A 91 -1.16 8.59 32.53
C ALA A 91 -1.78 7.36 31.85
N GLU A 92 -3.05 7.07 32.12
CA GLU A 92 -3.78 5.96 31.46
C GLU A 92 -3.93 6.24 29.95
N VAL A 93 -4.33 7.46 29.58
CA VAL A 93 -4.47 7.88 28.18
C VAL A 93 -3.14 7.77 27.43
N ARG A 94 -2.05 8.31 27.98
CA ARG A 94 -0.71 8.23 27.37
C ARG A 94 -0.25 6.79 27.18
N THR A 95 -0.54 5.91 28.15
CA THR A 95 -0.22 4.48 28.06
C THR A 95 -1.03 3.80 26.96
N LEU A 96 -2.33 4.11 26.86
CA LEU A 96 -3.21 3.55 25.83
C LEU A 96 -2.87 4.06 24.42
N VAL A 97 -2.49 5.33 24.25
CA VAL A 97 -1.98 5.85 22.95
C VAL A 97 -0.75 5.04 22.52
N ARG A 98 0.23 4.87 23.41
CA ARG A 98 1.44 4.08 23.11
C ARG A 98 1.12 2.62 22.78
N ALA A 99 0.26 1.99 23.59
CA ALA A 99 -0.16 0.62 23.37
C ALA A 99 -0.86 0.45 22.02
N TYR A 100 -1.75 1.37 21.66
CA TYR A 100 -2.40 1.39 20.35
C TYR A 100 -1.39 1.52 19.22
N THR A 101 -0.46 2.49 19.29
CA THR A 101 0.55 2.69 18.25
C THR A 101 1.43 1.45 18.08
N THR A 102 1.86 0.81 19.18
CA THR A 102 2.62 -0.45 19.12
C THR A 102 1.80 -1.58 18.51
N GLN A 103 0.54 -1.76 18.91
CA GLN A 103 -0.33 -2.80 18.35
C GLN A 103 -0.65 -2.57 16.87
N SER A 104 -0.77 -1.31 16.42
CA SER A 104 -0.97 -0.99 15.01
C SER A 104 0.24 -1.41 14.16
N ILE A 105 1.46 -1.23 14.69
CA ILE A 105 2.71 -1.65 14.03
C ILE A 105 2.87 -3.17 14.07
N ASP A 106 2.72 -3.79 15.25
CA ASP A 106 3.08 -5.20 15.46
C ASP A 106 1.97 -6.18 15.04
N LEU A 107 0.70 -5.74 15.07
CA LEU A 107 -0.46 -6.59 14.80
C LEU A 107 -1.23 -6.17 13.55
N ASP A 108 -1.59 -4.89 13.40
CA ASP A 108 -2.37 -4.45 12.23
C ASP A 108 -1.52 -4.55 10.95
N TRP A 109 -0.25 -4.11 10.99
CA TRP A 109 0.63 -4.09 9.81
C TRP A 109 0.82 -5.46 9.14
N PRO A 110 1.15 -6.56 9.88
CA PRO A 110 1.29 -7.88 9.27
C PRO A 110 -0.05 -8.48 8.81
N LEU A 111 -1.17 -8.09 9.42
CA LEU A 111 -2.51 -8.57 9.04
C LEU A 111 -3.06 -7.85 7.80
N MET A 112 -2.65 -6.61 7.54
CA MET A 112 -3.08 -5.87 6.34
C MET A 112 -2.62 -6.55 5.05
N ALA A 113 -1.51 -7.30 5.07
CA ALA A 113 -1.10 -8.16 3.96
C ALA A 113 -2.11 -9.29 3.63
N LYS A 114 -3.04 -9.58 4.56
CA LYS A 114 -4.14 -10.54 4.41
C LYS A 114 -5.50 -9.86 4.32
N LEU A 115 -5.54 -8.55 4.05
CA LEU A 115 -6.75 -7.74 3.96
C LEU A 115 -7.54 -7.68 5.29
N GLU A 116 -6.87 -7.85 6.43
CA GLU A 116 -7.49 -7.87 7.76
C GLU A 116 -6.79 -6.89 8.73
N LEU A 117 -7.52 -6.41 9.75
CA LEU A 117 -6.96 -5.65 10.87
C LEU A 117 -7.24 -6.38 12.20
N SER A 118 -6.37 -6.17 13.19
CA SER A 118 -6.47 -6.81 14.48
C SER A 118 -7.69 -6.31 15.28
N PRO A 119 -8.50 -7.20 15.87
CA PRO A 119 -9.53 -6.80 16.83
C PRO A 119 -8.93 -6.26 18.14
N VAL A 120 -7.66 -6.58 18.44
CA VAL A 120 -6.97 -6.14 19.66
C VAL A 120 -6.72 -4.63 19.62
N ALA A 121 -6.13 -4.14 18.52
CA ALA A 121 -5.87 -2.71 18.31
C ALA A 121 -7.18 -1.90 18.33
N ARG A 122 -8.27 -2.45 17.76
CA ARG A 122 -9.60 -1.83 17.83
C ARG A 122 -10.07 -1.65 19.27
N LYS A 123 -9.94 -2.71 20.08
CA LYS A 123 -10.35 -2.69 21.49
C LYS A 123 -9.55 -1.67 22.28
N THR A 124 -8.23 -1.61 22.10
CA THR A 124 -7.39 -0.62 22.78
C THR A 124 -7.74 0.81 22.37
N LEU A 125 -8.15 1.05 21.11
CA LEU A 125 -8.64 2.35 20.68
C LEU A 125 -9.96 2.74 21.34
N ASP A 126 -10.87 1.79 21.52
CA ASP A 126 -12.13 2.01 22.23
C ASP A 126 -11.90 2.28 23.73
N GLU A 127 -10.96 1.56 24.36
CA GLU A 127 -10.49 1.81 25.73
C GLU A 127 -9.85 3.20 25.87
N LEU A 128 -9.04 3.62 24.88
CA LEU A 128 -8.44 4.95 24.81
C LEU A 128 -9.50 6.05 24.79
N ARG A 129 -10.51 5.95 23.92
CA ARG A 129 -11.62 6.93 23.89
C ARG A 129 -12.35 6.98 25.22
N ALA A 130 -12.63 5.82 25.83
CA ALA A 130 -13.26 5.76 27.13
C ALA A 130 -12.40 6.41 28.23
N ALA A 131 -11.08 6.25 28.19
CA ALA A 131 -10.15 6.88 29.14
C ALA A 131 -10.15 8.41 29.02
N VAL A 132 -10.16 8.96 27.80
CA VAL A 132 -10.25 10.42 27.58
C VAL A 132 -11.58 10.98 28.13
N VAL A 133 -12.70 10.28 27.93
CA VAL A 133 -14.02 10.69 28.47
C VAL A 133 -14.01 10.72 30.00
N LYS A 134 -13.31 9.79 30.65
CA LYS A 134 -13.20 9.69 32.11
C LYS A 134 -12.31 10.76 32.74
N LEU A 135 -11.55 11.53 31.94
CA LEU A 135 -10.76 12.63 32.47
C LEU A 135 -11.66 13.69 33.11
N ASN A 136 -11.27 14.14 34.29
CA ASN A 136 -12.00 15.12 35.08
C ASN A 136 -11.24 16.47 35.09
N PRO A 137 -11.50 17.37 34.12
CA PRO A 137 -10.85 18.67 34.06
C PRO A 137 -11.27 19.56 35.23
N ALA A 138 -10.32 20.30 35.79
CA ALA A 138 -10.54 21.20 36.94
C ALA A 138 -10.95 22.62 36.54
N ASN A 139 -10.68 23.04 35.30
CA ASN A 139 -11.01 24.37 34.78
C ASN A 139 -11.42 24.34 33.29
N GLU A 140 -11.91 25.46 32.76
CA GLU A 140 -12.36 25.57 31.37
C GLU A 140 -11.25 25.28 30.35
N GLY A 141 -10.00 25.70 30.63
CA GLY A 141 -8.86 25.42 29.76
C GLY A 141 -8.58 23.91 29.63
N GLU A 142 -8.61 23.18 30.75
CA GLU A 142 -8.50 21.72 30.76
C GLU A 142 -9.69 21.04 30.08
N ASN A 143 -10.90 21.59 30.20
CA ASN A 143 -12.06 21.05 29.50
C ASN A 143 -11.95 21.23 27.97
N ASN A 144 -11.37 22.35 27.51
CA ASN A 144 -11.08 22.56 26.10
C ASN A 144 -10.04 21.55 25.59
N LEU A 145 -8.96 21.32 26.34
CA LEU A 145 -7.96 20.31 26.01
C LEU A 145 -8.53 18.89 25.98
N ARG A 146 -9.42 18.53 26.92
CA ARG A 146 -10.13 17.25 26.90
C ARG A 146 -11.01 17.11 25.67
N THR A 147 -11.70 18.18 25.29
CA THR A 147 -12.58 18.19 24.10
C THR A 147 -11.75 18.02 22.82
N GLU A 148 -10.61 18.71 22.73
CA GLU A 148 -9.65 18.54 21.64
C GLU A 148 -9.13 17.09 21.60
N ALA A 149 -8.72 16.54 22.75
CA ALA A 149 -8.30 15.14 22.83
C ALA A 149 -9.40 14.16 22.37
N LEU A 150 -10.66 14.41 22.70
CA LEU A 150 -11.77 13.58 22.20
C LEU A 150 -11.93 13.69 20.68
N ALA A 151 -11.80 14.90 20.13
CA ALA A 151 -11.85 15.12 18.68
C ALA A 151 -10.72 14.34 17.97
N ARG A 152 -9.47 14.46 18.45
CA ARG A 152 -8.33 13.73 17.89
C ARG A 152 -8.45 12.21 18.03
N ALA A 153 -9.00 11.72 19.15
CA ALA A 153 -9.28 10.29 19.30
C ALA A 153 -10.38 9.77 18.34
N SER A 154 -11.30 10.64 17.93
CA SER A 154 -12.27 10.35 16.87
C SER A 154 -11.61 10.34 15.48
N GLU A 155 -10.69 11.26 15.21
CA GLU A 155 -9.91 11.28 13.96
C GLU A 155 -9.07 10.01 13.80
N VAL A 156 -8.38 9.57 14.86
CA VAL A 156 -7.65 8.28 14.85
C VAL A 156 -8.60 7.11 14.55
N SER A 157 -9.82 7.12 15.10
CA SER A 157 -10.84 6.12 14.77
C SER A 157 -11.23 6.12 13.30
N HIS A 158 -11.39 7.31 12.74
CA HIS A 158 -11.78 7.47 11.36
C HIS A 158 -10.65 7.00 10.45
N ALA A 159 -9.42 7.47 10.67
CA ALA A 159 -8.23 7.07 9.93
C ALA A 159 -8.02 5.55 9.95
N ARG A 160 -8.18 4.90 11.11
CA ARG A 160 -8.12 3.43 11.20
C ARG A 160 -9.21 2.73 10.39
N SER A 161 -10.40 3.32 10.32
CA SER A 161 -11.52 2.75 9.55
C SER A 161 -11.27 2.89 8.05
N VAL A 162 -10.75 4.04 7.60
CA VAL A 162 -10.30 4.26 6.22
C VAL A 162 -9.23 3.23 5.84
N ARG A 163 -8.19 3.04 6.66
CA ARG A 163 -7.18 1.99 6.46
C ARG A 163 -7.79 0.58 6.37
N ALA A 164 -8.85 0.30 7.11
CA ALA A 164 -9.51 -1.00 7.06
C ALA A 164 -10.27 -1.20 5.75
N ASP A 165 -10.92 -0.15 5.25
CA ASP A 165 -11.62 -0.17 3.97
C ASP A 165 -10.61 -0.30 2.80
N ASP A 166 -9.50 0.43 2.87
CA ASP A 166 -8.41 0.35 1.88
C ASP A 166 -7.75 -1.02 1.87
N ALA A 167 -7.49 -1.59 3.06
CA ALA A 167 -6.95 -2.94 3.17
C ALA A 167 -7.89 -3.99 2.59
N SER A 168 -9.20 -3.75 2.54
CA SER A 168 -10.18 -4.69 1.97
C SER A 168 -10.38 -4.53 0.45
N THR A 169 -9.84 -3.46 -0.13
CA THR A 169 -10.06 -3.13 -1.55
C THR A 169 -8.95 -3.73 -2.42
N GLU A 170 -9.27 -4.80 -3.14
CA GLU A 170 -8.40 -5.32 -4.19
C GLU A 170 -8.41 -4.41 -5.43
N LEU A 171 -7.30 -4.38 -6.17
CA LEU A 171 -7.24 -3.73 -7.49
C LEU A 171 -8.38 -4.24 -8.38
N GLU A 172 -9.11 -3.30 -9.00
CA GLU A 172 -10.30 -3.62 -9.79
C GLU A 172 -9.97 -4.68 -10.87
N PRO A 173 -10.64 -5.86 -10.88
CA PRO A 173 -10.33 -6.97 -11.78
C PRO A 173 -10.33 -6.60 -13.27
N VAL A 174 -11.02 -5.51 -13.62
CA VAL A 174 -11.09 -4.93 -14.97
C VAL A 174 -9.70 -4.56 -15.51
N PHE A 175 -8.78 -4.07 -14.68
CA PHE A 175 -7.41 -3.76 -15.11
C PHE A 175 -6.64 -5.01 -15.50
N PHE A 176 -6.74 -6.07 -14.69
CA PHE A 176 -6.12 -7.36 -15.00
C PHE A 176 -6.68 -7.94 -16.31
N ILE A 177 -8.01 -7.92 -16.47
CA ILE A 177 -8.69 -8.42 -17.67
C ILE A 177 -8.25 -7.64 -18.92
N SER A 178 -8.25 -6.30 -18.85
CA SER A 178 -7.84 -5.46 -20.00
C SER A 178 -6.37 -5.65 -20.37
N MET A 179 -5.47 -5.86 -19.39
CA MET A 179 -4.07 -6.19 -19.66
C MET A 179 -3.93 -7.55 -20.34
N VAL A 180 -4.64 -8.57 -19.86
CA VAL A 180 -4.60 -9.91 -20.48
C VAL A 180 -5.12 -9.85 -21.92
N ILE A 181 -6.23 -9.15 -22.16
CA ILE A 181 -6.81 -9.00 -23.51
C ILE A 181 -5.85 -8.27 -24.44
N SER A 182 -5.29 -7.13 -24.02
CA SER A 182 -4.36 -6.35 -24.85
C SER A 182 -3.05 -7.09 -25.11
N GLY A 183 -2.50 -7.79 -24.10
CA GLY A 183 -1.32 -8.64 -24.27
C GLY A 183 -1.56 -9.81 -25.21
N LEU A 184 -2.73 -10.47 -25.11
CA LEU A 184 -3.14 -11.54 -26.03
C LEU A 184 -3.23 -11.01 -27.47
N LEU A 185 -3.80 -9.83 -27.65
CA LEU A 185 -3.98 -9.21 -28.96
C LEU A 185 -2.63 -8.87 -29.63
N VAL A 186 -1.64 -8.40 -28.86
CA VAL A 186 -0.26 -8.19 -29.32
C VAL A 186 0.42 -9.48 -29.78
N ILE A 187 0.11 -10.61 -29.14
CA ILE A 187 0.72 -11.92 -29.44
C ILE A 187 0.00 -12.63 -30.60
N VAL A 188 -1.33 -12.55 -30.66
CA VAL A 188 -2.17 -13.32 -31.59
C VAL A 188 -2.25 -12.66 -32.97
N LEU A 189 -2.37 -11.33 -33.05
CA LEU A 189 -2.51 -10.63 -34.34
C LEU A 189 -1.37 -10.92 -35.34
N PRO A 190 -0.08 -10.87 -34.95
CA PRO A 190 1.01 -11.20 -35.87
C PRO A 190 0.94 -12.66 -36.33
N TRP A 191 0.43 -13.56 -35.50
CA TRP A 191 0.33 -14.98 -35.80
C TRP A 191 -0.82 -15.30 -36.77
N THR A 192 -2.00 -14.72 -36.57
CA THR A 192 -3.16 -14.95 -37.45
C THR A 192 -3.00 -14.32 -38.83
N LEU A 193 -2.16 -13.28 -38.95
CA LEU A 193 -2.09 -12.46 -40.16
C LEU A 193 -0.79 -12.64 -40.97
N ARG A 194 0.29 -13.20 -40.40
CA ARG A 194 1.61 -13.25 -41.08
C ARG A 194 1.98 -14.67 -41.54
N GLN A 195 2.27 -14.82 -42.84
CA GLN A 195 2.52 -16.13 -43.46
C GLN A 195 4.01 -16.54 -43.63
N ARG A 196 5.00 -15.66 -43.42
CA ARG A 196 6.44 -16.05 -43.44
C ARG A 196 7.28 -15.42 -42.31
N PRO A 197 8.10 -16.20 -41.59
CA PRO A 197 9.06 -15.68 -40.63
C PRO A 197 10.39 -15.30 -41.32
N THR A 198 10.65 -14.00 -41.49
CA THR A 198 11.99 -13.47 -41.82
C THR A 198 12.76 -13.18 -40.53
N VAL A 199 14.10 -13.27 -40.52
CA VAL A 199 14.92 -12.97 -39.32
C VAL A 199 14.56 -11.63 -38.66
N PRO A 200 14.37 -10.50 -39.38
CA PRO A 200 13.94 -9.23 -38.77
C PRO A 200 12.54 -9.30 -38.14
N SER A 201 11.61 -10.05 -38.74
CA SER A 201 10.27 -10.25 -38.16
C SER A 201 10.30 -11.10 -36.89
N MET A 202 11.22 -12.07 -36.80
CA MET A 202 11.42 -12.87 -35.59
C MET A 202 11.95 -12.02 -34.43
N ILE A 203 12.89 -11.11 -34.71
CA ILE A 203 13.40 -10.17 -33.70
C ILE A 203 12.28 -9.23 -33.23
N ALA A 204 11.49 -8.69 -34.17
CA ALA A 204 10.37 -7.81 -33.82
C ALA A 204 9.30 -8.52 -32.96
N ASP A 205 8.93 -9.76 -33.31
CA ASP A 205 7.99 -10.56 -32.51
C ASP A 205 8.55 -10.89 -31.12
N LEU A 206 9.84 -11.24 -31.02
CA LEU A 206 10.50 -11.52 -29.74
C LEU A 206 10.48 -10.28 -28.83
N VAL A 207 10.81 -9.10 -29.38
CA VAL A 207 10.78 -7.83 -28.63
C VAL A 207 9.35 -7.54 -28.15
N ARG A 208 8.33 -7.75 -28.97
CA ARG A 208 6.92 -7.56 -28.58
C ARG A 208 6.51 -8.46 -27.42
N ILE A 209 6.84 -9.75 -27.50
CA ILE A 209 6.55 -10.71 -26.43
C ILE A 209 7.30 -10.31 -25.15
N ALA A 210 8.58 -9.94 -25.27
CA ALA A 210 9.36 -9.47 -24.14
C ALA A 210 8.72 -8.24 -23.49
N THR A 211 8.25 -7.26 -24.27
CA THR A 211 7.54 -6.08 -23.76
C THR A 211 6.25 -6.46 -23.03
N VAL A 212 5.44 -7.37 -23.58
CA VAL A 212 4.20 -7.82 -22.93
C VAL A 212 4.51 -8.52 -21.60
N VAL A 213 5.49 -9.42 -21.60
CA VAL A 213 5.90 -10.16 -20.41
C VAL A 213 6.47 -9.21 -19.34
N ILE A 214 7.31 -8.26 -19.74
CA ILE A 214 7.83 -7.22 -18.84
C ILE A 214 6.68 -6.42 -18.25
N GLY A 215 5.71 -5.97 -19.06
CA GLY A 215 4.54 -5.24 -18.57
C GLY A 215 3.70 -6.02 -17.56
N ILE A 216 3.45 -7.31 -17.83
CA ILE A 216 2.71 -8.19 -16.91
C ILE A 216 3.45 -8.38 -15.59
N VAL A 217 4.75 -8.64 -15.64
CA VAL A 217 5.59 -8.78 -14.44
C VAL A 217 5.65 -7.47 -13.66
N PHE A 218 5.76 -6.34 -14.35
CA PHE A 218 5.81 -5.02 -13.74
C PHE A 218 4.55 -4.71 -12.95
N ILE A 219 3.37 -4.97 -13.54
CA ILE A 219 2.09 -4.80 -12.84
C ILE A 219 1.94 -5.77 -11.70
N GLN A 220 2.38 -7.03 -11.84
CA GLN A 220 2.37 -7.98 -10.72
C GLN A 220 3.22 -7.50 -9.53
N MET A 221 4.42 -6.96 -9.79
CA MET A 221 5.25 -6.37 -8.72
C MET A 221 4.57 -5.17 -8.06
N ILE A 222 3.88 -4.35 -8.85
CA ILE A 222 3.20 -3.14 -8.38
C ILE A 222 1.86 -3.46 -7.68
N SER A 223 1.18 -4.53 -8.05
CA SER A 223 -0.19 -4.85 -7.62
C SER A 223 -0.35 -5.26 -6.15
N HIS A 224 0.74 -5.45 -5.43
CA HIS A 224 0.72 -5.82 -4.02
C HIS A 224 1.37 -4.73 -3.18
N PRO A 225 0.67 -3.60 -2.91
CA PRO A 225 1.20 -2.52 -2.08
C PRO A 225 1.62 -2.99 -0.67
N TYR A 226 1.04 -4.07 -0.16
CA TYR A 226 1.39 -4.68 1.13
C TYR A 226 2.14 -6.03 1.05
N GLY A 227 2.36 -6.57 -0.16
CA GLY A 227 2.95 -7.90 -0.37
C GLY A 227 4.40 -7.90 -0.89
N VAL A 228 4.88 -6.74 -1.32
CA VAL A 228 6.31 -6.52 -1.53
C VAL A 228 6.90 -6.11 -0.19
N GLU A 229 7.83 -6.91 0.34
CA GLU A 229 8.70 -6.51 1.44
C GLU A 229 9.21 -5.08 1.13
N ASP A 230 8.83 -4.10 1.96
CA ASP A 230 9.26 -2.68 1.94
C ASP A 230 8.50 -1.66 1.07
N ALA A 231 7.31 -1.93 0.53
CA ALA A 231 6.58 -0.89 -0.23
C ALA A 231 5.95 0.21 0.65
N ILE A 232 5.45 -0.12 1.85
CA ILE A 232 4.93 0.85 2.83
C ILE A 232 5.46 0.43 4.21
N ASP A 233 6.29 1.28 4.81
CA ASP A 233 6.91 1.07 6.13
C ASP A 233 6.11 1.85 7.20
N PRO A 234 5.87 1.30 8.41
CA PRO A 234 5.18 2.01 9.51
C PRO A 234 6.00 3.17 10.12
N SER A 235 6.92 3.75 9.35
CA SER A 235 7.82 4.85 9.74
C SER A 235 7.09 6.05 10.35
N ALA A 236 5.90 6.41 9.85
CA ALA A 236 5.10 7.49 10.41
C ALA A 236 4.64 7.19 11.85
N LEU A 237 4.16 5.96 12.11
CA LEU A 237 3.77 5.53 13.46
C LEU A 237 4.98 5.39 14.40
N GLN A 238 6.12 4.91 13.89
CA GLN A 238 7.38 4.89 14.65
C GLN A 238 7.88 6.31 14.99
N SER A 239 7.73 7.24 14.06
CA SER A 239 8.04 8.65 14.27
C SER A 239 7.13 9.26 15.34
N ALA A 240 5.84 8.94 15.34
CA ALA A 240 4.92 9.36 16.39
C ALA A 240 5.35 8.85 17.79
N GLN A 241 5.80 7.59 17.92
CA GLN A 241 6.35 7.09 19.19
C GLN A 241 7.56 7.90 19.68
N THR A 242 8.43 8.30 18.75
CA THR A 242 9.58 9.16 19.06
C THR A 242 9.13 10.54 19.54
N GLN A 243 8.08 11.10 18.92
CA GLN A 243 7.50 12.38 19.33
C GLN A 243 6.87 12.29 20.73
N TYR A 244 6.17 11.20 21.09
CA TYR A 244 5.63 11.03 22.43
C TYR A 244 6.71 11.14 23.52
N ASN A 245 7.90 10.57 23.26
CA ASN A 245 9.04 10.67 24.18
C ASN A 245 9.56 12.11 24.34
N GLN A 246 9.43 12.94 23.32
CA GLN A 246 9.78 14.37 23.40
C GLN A 246 8.72 15.14 24.20
N ILE A 247 7.43 14.83 24.01
CA ILE A 247 6.33 15.44 24.75
C ILE A 247 6.41 15.10 26.23
N ASP A 248 6.74 13.86 26.59
CA ASP A 248 6.92 13.44 27.98
C ASP A 248 8.05 14.19 28.70
N LYS A 249 9.10 14.61 27.97
CA LYS A 249 10.16 15.45 28.55
C LYS A 249 9.66 16.85 28.90
N GLN A 250 8.66 17.35 28.19
CA GLN A 250 8.05 18.65 28.44
C GLN A 250 6.96 18.59 29.50
N PHE A 251 6.18 17.51 29.53
CA PHE A 251 5.13 17.24 30.51
C PHE A 251 5.42 15.96 31.29
N PRO A 252 6.44 15.94 32.15
CA PRO A 252 6.77 14.76 32.92
C PRO A 252 5.57 14.37 33.80
N LEU A 253 5.25 13.07 33.83
CA LEU A 253 4.31 12.54 34.81
C LEU A 253 4.90 12.80 36.19
N THR A 254 4.33 13.74 36.93
CA THR A 254 4.75 14.05 38.29
C THR A 254 4.53 12.81 39.15
N SER A 255 5.63 12.10 39.43
CA SER A 255 5.60 11.05 40.46
C SER A 255 5.23 11.72 41.79
N PRO A 256 4.27 11.17 42.56
CA PRO A 256 3.88 11.73 43.87
C PRO A 256 5.03 11.77 44.90
N ALA A 257 6.23 11.27 44.58
CA ALA A 257 7.37 11.21 45.49
C ALA A 257 8.14 12.54 45.66
N SER A 258 7.98 13.52 44.77
CA SER A 258 8.79 14.76 44.83
C SER A 258 8.19 15.88 45.70
N ALA A 259 6.96 15.72 46.20
CA ALA A 259 6.25 16.73 46.99
C ALA A 259 6.46 16.61 48.50
N GLN A 260 7.33 15.70 48.97
CA GLN A 260 7.43 15.32 50.39
C GLN A 260 8.86 15.22 50.93
N GLN A 261 9.78 16.06 50.44
CA GLN A 261 10.98 16.39 51.20
C GLN A 261 10.72 17.67 52.02
N PRO A 262 10.43 17.57 53.33
CA PRO A 262 10.42 18.74 54.19
C PRO A 262 11.82 19.36 54.21
N GLN A 263 11.89 20.68 54.04
CA GLN A 263 13.11 21.46 54.28
C GLN A 263 13.61 21.17 55.70
N PRO A 264 14.88 20.75 55.87
CA PRO A 264 15.47 20.70 57.20
C PRO A 264 15.60 22.14 57.73
N PRO A 265 15.21 22.42 58.98
CA PRO A 265 15.44 23.72 59.57
C PRO A 265 16.94 23.90 59.79
N GLN A 266 17.51 24.93 59.17
CA GLN A 266 18.69 25.67 59.66
C GLN A 266 18.51 27.16 59.42
#